data_AF-A0A645CBT7-F1
#
_entry.id   AF-A0A645CBT7-F1
#
_cell.length_a   1.000
_cell.length_b   1.000
_cell.length_c   1.000
_cell.angle_alpha   90.00
_cell.angle_beta   90.00
_cell.angle_gamma   90.00
#
_symmetry.space_group_name_H-M   'P 1'
#
loop_
_entity.id
_entity.type
_entity.pdbx_description
1 polymer ?
#
loop_
_entity_poly.entity_id
_entity_poly.type
_entity_poly.pdbx_seq_one_letter_code
_entity_poly.pdbx_strand_id
1 'polypeptide(L)' 'MAGLAALGQVITVWFDGGTVIPWAVIPVAAICNVNPQDLARKNLIPVLCGIAAAIAISMIIL' A
#
# COMPACT_ATOMS: atom_id res chain seq x y z
N MET A 1 20.22 -7.09 9.73
CA MET A 1 18.93 -7.81 9.60
C MET A 1 17.70 -7.06 10.12
N ALA A 2 17.79 -6.24 11.18
CA ALA A 2 16.61 -5.56 11.72
C ALA A 2 15.93 -4.57 10.75
N GLY A 3 16.71 -3.79 9.98
CA GLY A 3 16.17 -2.80 9.04
C GLY A 3 15.39 -3.43 7.87
N LEU A 4 15.89 -4.51 7.26
CA LEU A 4 15.21 -5.21 6.17
C LEU A 4 13.92 -5.89 6.63
N ALA A 5 13.91 -6.45 7.84
CA ALA A 5 12.72 -7.05 8.44
C ALA A 5 11.64 -5.99 8.75
N ALA A 6 12.03 -4.83 9.26
CA ALA A 6 11.13 -3.70 9.48
C ALA A 6 10.54 -3.17 8.15
N LEU A 7 11.35 -3.13 7.09
CA LEU A 7 10.90 -2.77 5.75
C LEU A 7 9.80 -3.72 5.24
N GLY A 8 10.02 -5.03 5.40
CA GLY A 8 9.04 -6.06 5.05
C GLY A 8 7.71 -5.90 5.79
N GLN A 9 7.76 -5.58 7.09
CA GLN A 9 6.56 -5.28 7.89
C GLN A 9 5.80 -4.05 7.38
N VAL A 10 6.49 -2.97 7.02
CA VAL A 10 5.86 -1.76 6.47
C VAL A 10 5.18 -2.05 5.13
N ILE A 11 5.84 -2.79 4.24
CA ILE A 11 5.29 -3.18 2.94
C ILE A 11 4.01 -4.01 3.11
N THR A 12 3.99 -4.96 4.06
CA THR A 12 2.78 -5.74 4.35
C THR A 12 1.63 -4.88 4.83
N VAL A 13 1.87 -3.89 5.69
CA VAL A 13 0.81 -2.97 6.16
C VAL A 13 0.28 -2.10 5.01
N TRP A 14 1.12 -1.69 4.07
CA TRP A 14 0.69 -0.88 2.93
C TRP A 14 -0.15 -1.67 1.92
N PHE A 15 0.18 -2.94 1.69
CA PHE A 15 -0.62 -3.82 0.83
C PHE A 15 -1.93 -4.26 1.50
N ASP A 16 -1.88 -4.68 2.77
CA ASP A 16 -3.00 -5.27 3.51
C ASP A 16 -3.94 -4.24 4.17
N GLY A 17 -3.36 -3.19 4.74
CA GLY A 17 -4.05 -2.30 5.68
C GLY A 17 -4.89 -1.19 5.09
N GLY A 18 -4.97 -1.00 3.76
CA GLY A 18 -5.57 0.24 3.25
C GLY A 18 -5.93 0.32 1.78
N THR A 19 -5.01 -0.07 0.90
CA THR A 19 -4.97 0.60 -0.41
C THR A 19 -5.29 -0.36 -1.56
N VAL A 20 -4.95 -1.64 -1.45
CA VAL A 20 -5.20 -2.66 -2.49
C VAL A 20 -6.20 -3.73 -2.04
N ILE A 21 -6.11 -4.18 -0.78
CA ILE A 21 -6.95 -5.26 -0.21
C ILE A 21 -8.27 -4.67 0.35
N PRO A 22 -9.40 -5.41 0.30
CA PRO A 22 -10.73 -4.81 0.42
C PRO A 22 -11.06 -4.17 1.79
N TRP A 23 -10.31 -4.48 2.85
CA TRP A 23 -10.64 -4.14 4.23
C TRP A 23 -10.90 -2.64 4.45
N ALA A 24 -10.13 -1.76 3.82
CA ALA A 24 -10.36 -0.31 3.84
C ALA A 24 -11.00 0.24 2.54
N VAL A 25 -10.85 -0.47 1.43
CA VAL A 25 -11.38 -0.03 0.12
C VAL A 25 -12.91 -0.11 0.08
N ILE A 26 -13.52 -1.14 0.68
CA ILE A 26 -14.99 -1.32 0.71
C ILE A 26 -15.70 -0.18 1.45
N PRO A 27 -15.35 0.20 2.70
CA PRO A 27 -16.03 1.28 3.39
C PRO A 27 -15.80 2.65 2.73
N VAL A 28 -14.61 2.92 2.20
CA VAL A 28 -14.34 4.17 1.47
C VAL A 28 -15.14 4.23 0.17
N ALA A 29 -15.21 3.13 -0.56
CA ALA A 29 -16.02 3.03 -1.78
C ALA A 29 -17.51 3.24 -1.49
N ALA A 30 -18.01 2.73 -0.36
CA ALA A 30 -19.39 2.95 0.09
C ALA A 30 -19.67 4.44 0.41
N ILE A 31 -18.74 5.13 1.08
CA ILE A 31 -18.86 6.57 1.39
C ILE A 31 -18.78 7.42 0.11
N CYS A 32 -17.86 7.09 -0.79
CA CYS A 32 -17.66 7.83 -2.05
C CYS A 32 -18.64 7.42 -3.17
N ASN A 33 -19.52 6.44 -2.92
CA ASN A 33 -20.46 5.88 -3.90
C ASN A 33 -19.79 5.43 -5.21
N VAL A 34 -18.60 4.82 -5.10
CA VAL A 34 -17.83 4.29 -6.24
C VAL A 34 -17.72 2.77 -6.14
N ASN A 35 -17.44 2.11 -7.27
CA ASN A 35 -17.16 0.68 -7.27
C ASN A 35 -15.82 0.38 -6.57
N PRO A 36 -15.78 -0.49 -5.55
CA PRO A 36 -14.55 -0.83 -4.82
C PRO A 36 -13.43 -1.34 -5.72
N GLN A 37 -13.78 -2.07 -6.79
CA GLN A 37 -12.83 -2.62 -7.75
C GLN A 37 -12.07 -1.52 -8.51
N ASP A 38 -12.78 -0.46 -8.92
CA ASP A 38 -12.19 0.67 -9.63
C ASP A 38 -11.31 1.52 -8.71
N LEU A 39 -11.70 1.65 -7.44
CA LEU A 39 -10.91 2.34 -6.43
C LEU A 39 -9.61 1.57 -6.12
N ALA A 40 -9.68 0.25 -5.95
CA ALA A 40 -8.49 -0.60 -5.75
C ALA A 40 -7.51 -0.49 -6.92
N ARG A 41 -8.01 -0.46 -8.16
CA ARG A 41 -7.17 -0.31 -9.37
C ARG A 41 -6.45 1.02 -9.43
N LYS A 42 -7.12 2.13 -9.11
CA LYS A 42 -6.49 3.46 -9.07
C LYS A 42 -5.44 3.57 -7.97
N ASN A 43 -5.62 2.81 -6.89
CA ASN A 43 -4.74 2.77 -5.74
C ASN A 43 -3.49 1.87 -5.93
N LEU A 44 -3.51 0.93 -6.88
CA LEU A 44 -2.34 0.07 -7.17
C LEU A 44 -1.10 0.87 -7.61
N ILE A 45 -1.29 1.84 -8.51
CA ILE A 45 -0.20 2.67 -9.04
C ILE A 45 0.52 3.47 -7.94
N PRO A 46 -0.19 4.26 -7.09
CA PRO A 46 0.47 5.00 -6.02
C PRO A 46 1.12 4.10 -4.96
N VAL A 47 0.52 2.94 -4.64
CA VAL A 47 1.11 1.97 -3.69
C VAL A 47 2.42 1.40 -4.21
N LEU A 48 2.43 0.92 -5.45
CA LEU A 48 3.62 0.36 -6.08
C LEU A 48 4.75 1.41 -6.17
N CYS A 49 4.40 2.65 -6.50
CA CYS A 49 5.34 3.76 -6.52
C CYS A 49 5.95 4.03 -5.14
N GLY A 50 5.11 4.09 -4.10
CA GLY A 50 5.56 4.30 -2.72
C GLY A 50 6.43 3.17 -2.19
N ILE A 51 6.13 1.92 -2.54
CA ILE A 51 6.96 0.76 -2.17
C ILE A 51 8.30 0.79 -2.90
N ALA A 52 8.30 1.10 -4.20
CA ALA A 52 9.54 1.25 -4.95
C ALA A 52 10.43 2.37 -4.36
N ALA A 53 9.83 3.50 -3.99
CA ALA A 53 10.53 4.60 -3.32
C ALA A 53 11.05 4.19 -1.94
N ALA A 54 10.26 3.48 -1.13
CA ALA A 54 10.67 3.02 0.20
C ALA A 54 11.84 2.02 0.13
N ILE A 55 11.81 1.09 -0.84
CA ILE A 55 12.91 0.16 -1.09
C ILE A 55 14.16 0.94 -1.52
N ALA A 56 14.03 1.86 -2.48
CA ALA A 56 15.15 2.66 -2.98
C ALA A 56 15.81 3.50 -1.88
N ILE A 57 15.01 4.19 -1.06
CA ILE A 57 15.51 4.99 0.06
C ILE A 57 16.14 4.10 1.12
N SER A 58 15.52 2.96 1.44
CA SER A 58 16.07 2.07 2.47
C SER A 58 17.40 1.47 2.04
N MET A 59 17.64 1.23 0.74
CA MET A 59 18.96 0.79 0.24
C MET A 59 20.05 1.85 0.38
N ILE A 60 19.68 3.13 0.53
CA ILE A 60 20.61 4.24 0.70
C ILE A 60 20.89 4.51 2.18
N ILE A 61 19.87 4.34 3.04
CA ILE A 61 19.94 4.63 4.48
C ILE A 61 20.48 3.45 5.30
N LEU A 62 20.13 2.21 4.92
CA LEU A 62 20.49 0.98 5.62
C LEU A 62 21.66 0.26 4.94
#